data_AF-A0A7J6R8I7-F1
#
_entry.id   AF-A0A7J6R8I7-F1
#
_cell.length_a   1.000
_cell.length_b   1.000
_cell.length_c   1.000
_cell.angle_alpha   90.00
_cell.angle_beta   90.00
_cell.angle_gamma   90.00
#
_symmetry.space_group_name_H-M   'P 1'
#
loop_
_entity.id
_entity.type
_entity.pdbx_description
1 polymer ?
#
loop_
_entity_poly.entity_id
_entity_poly.type
_entity_poly.pdbx_seq_one_letter_code
_entity_poly.pdbx_strand_id
1 'polypeptide(L)'
;ANFSLGPFLPGLLEKYLAGNQKIHTCAVECLAKAIEGQEGLAKEAVVAVCEHTRGLLNPPKGKKMPSKGIINKQISGCLAALTSLLEAFGMTVVPPKEFLGLAVEACGSTDRGVREAGYALLVELYRWLPDVEACGNGLADNQMKEFKTRCERLGECQPKAATRFAYGATLATGGAAGGAASGAVAQSTEDAAYDMLQPQDIFKMLPKDFVSQVTSAAKWNDKRNAIAQLTALAKKHKKMILGESAPSVVQCLMKVVKLDQNIPVATEACSALCAVANGLRGEMPHSRMLLLTMLTKVKEKNAGVLRQATGCIDALLKYQSLSLDSRLVEDLAGVINDKNPIGRREVLGICSRALPFVSADLLLPM
;
A
#
# COMPACT_ATOMS: atom_id res chain seq x y z
N ALA A 1 8.99 -26.40 30.40
CA ALA A 1 7.80 -27.02 29.78
C ALA A 1 7.17 -26.00 28.84
N ASN A 2 7.11 -26.31 27.54
CA ASN A 2 6.55 -25.41 26.53
C ASN A 2 5.03 -25.29 26.75
N PHE A 3 4.61 -24.24 27.44
CA PHE A 3 3.19 -23.93 27.66
C PHE A 3 2.58 -23.52 26.32
N SER A 4 1.98 -24.44 25.57
CA SER A 4 1.30 -24.12 24.31
C SER A 4 0.08 -23.24 24.62
N LEU A 5 0.08 -22.00 24.14
CA LEU A 5 -1.05 -21.08 24.36
C LEU A 5 -2.29 -21.43 23.53
N GLY A 6 -2.14 -22.23 22.46
CA GLY A 6 -3.21 -22.55 21.51
C GLY A 6 -4.50 -23.06 22.17
N PRO A 7 -4.46 -24.07 23.06
CA PRO A 7 -5.64 -24.55 23.80
C PRO A 7 -6.20 -23.55 24.82
N PHE A 8 -5.37 -22.63 25.32
CA PHE A 8 -5.75 -21.63 26.32
C PHE A 8 -6.31 -20.35 25.69
N LEU A 9 -6.01 -20.12 24.41
CA LEU A 9 -6.35 -18.91 23.67
C LEU A 9 -7.87 -18.64 23.62
N PRO A 10 -8.74 -19.64 23.37
CA PRO A 10 -10.19 -19.43 23.41
C PRO A 10 -10.68 -18.98 24.80
N GLY A 11 -10.14 -19.58 25.88
CA GLY A 11 -10.48 -19.21 27.25
C GLY A 11 -9.98 -17.81 27.64
N LEU A 12 -8.78 -17.45 27.16
CA LEU A 12 -8.19 -16.12 27.35
C LEU A 12 -9.00 -15.04 26.64
N LEU A 13 -9.43 -15.32 25.41
CA LEU A 13 -10.30 -14.45 24.63
C LEU A 13 -11.66 -14.27 25.29
N GLU A 14 -12.36 -15.36 25.57
CA GLU A 14 -13.75 -15.32 26.04
C GLU A 14 -13.88 -14.80 27.49
N LYS A 15 -13.02 -15.26 28.40
CA LYS A 15 -13.15 -14.96 29.84
C LYS A 15 -12.45 -13.68 30.27
N TYR A 16 -11.35 -13.30 29.59
CA TYR A 16 -10.43 -12.28 30.11
C TYR A 16 -10.31 -11.06 29.20
N LEU A 17 -10.05 -11.23 27.90
CA LEU A 17 -9.96 -10.11 26.96
C LEU A 17 -11.33 -9.50 26.66
N ALA A 18 -12.32 -10.36 26.46
CA ALA A 18 -13.70 -9.95 26.22
C ALA A 18 -14.42 -9.62 27.55
N GLY A 19 -14.39 -10.56 28.51
CA GLY A 19 -15.31 -10.55 29.65
C GLY A 19 -14.99 -9.61 30.82
N ASN A 20 -13.73 -9.23 31.06
CA ASN A 20 -13.34 -8.56 32.31
C ASN A 20 -12.28 -7.46 32.12
N GLN A 21 -12.73 -6.20 32.09
CA GLN A 21 -11.84 -5.05 31.91
C GLN A 21 -10.83 -4.85 33.04
N LYS A 22 -11.06 -5.38 34.26
CA LYS A 22 -10.12 -5.23 35.38
C LYS A 22 -8.81 -6.01 35.17
N ILE A 23 -8.83 -7.02 34.30
CA ILE A 23 -7.70 -7.90 34.02
C ILE A 23 -7.31 -7.91 32.54
N HIS A 24 -7.89 -6.98 31.77
CA HIS A 24 -7.61 -6.81 30.34
C HIS A 24 -6.11 -6.59 30.11
N THR A 25 -5.48 -5.67 30.85
CA THR A 25 -4.04 -5.39 30.76
C THR A 25 -3.20 -6.64 31.04
N CYS A 26 -3.58 -7.45 32.04
CA CYS A 26 -2.88 -8.71 32.34
C CYS A 26 -3.04 -9.73 31.21
N ALA A 27 -4.24 -9.83 30.62
CA ALA A 27 -4.50 -10.75 29.52
C ALA A 27 -3.75 -10.36 28.23
N VAL A 28 -3.65 -9.05 27.95
CA VAL A 28 -2.82 -8.51 26.85
C VAL A 28 -1.34 -8.82 27.10
N GLU A 29 -0.85 -8.64 28.33
CA GLU A 29 0.55 -8.95 28.66
C GLU A 29 0.85 -10.45 28.60
N CYS A 30 -0.11 -11.31 28.97
CA CYS A 30 0.00 -12.75 28.77
C CYS A 30 0.12 -13.12 27.28
N LEU A 31 -0.70 -12.51 26.42
CA LEU A 31 -0.58 -12.69 24.97
C LEU A 31 0.80 -12.21 24.48
N ALA A 32 1.22 -11.01 24.88
CA ALA A 32 2.49 -10.44 24.43
C ALA A 32 3.69 -11.31 24.81
N LYS A 33 3.76 -11.80 26.05
CA LYS A 33 4.83 -12.73 26.48
C LYS A 33 4.80 -14.06 25.73
N ALA A 34 3.62 -14.53 25.35
CA ALA A 34 3.49 -15.75 24.56
C ALA A 34 4.03 -15.56 23.13
N ILE A 35 3.77 -14.40 22.52
CA ILE A 35 4.30 -14.01 21.21
C ILE A 35 5.83 -13.90 21.22
N GLU A 36 6.42 -13.41 22.31
CA GLU A 36 7.87 -13.33 22.50
C GLU A 36 8.54 -14.70 22.71
N GLY A 37 7.83 -15.64 23.35
CA GLY A 37 8.40 -16.89 23.84
C GLY A 37 8.15 -18.12 22.97
N GLN A 38 7.28 -18.03 21.95
CA GLN A 38 6.89 -19.18 21.12
C GLN A 38 6.90 -18.88 19.62
N GLU A 39 7.56 -19.75 18.86
CA GLU A 39 7.57 -19.71 17.40
C GLU A 39 6.16 -19.96 16.82
N GLY A 40 5.76 -19.16 15.83
CA GLY A 40 4.48 -19.32 15.11
C GLY A 40 3.22 -18.82 15.83
N LEU A 41 3.26 -18.67 17.16
CA LEU A 41 2.08 -18.28 17.96
C LEU A 41 1.63 -16.83 17.70
N ALA A 42 2.55 -15.97 17.28
CA ALA A 42 2.30 -14.56 16.96
C ALA A 42 1.11 -14.38 16.01
N LYS A 43 1.14 -15.11 14.90
CA LYS A 43 0.10 -15.05 13.86
C LYS A 43 -1.21 -15.67 14.33
N GLU A 44 -1.14 -16.83 14.98
CA GLU A 44 -2.33 -17.53 15.50
C GLU A 44 -3.09 -16.68 16.54
N ALA A 45 -2.36 -16.05 17.45
CA ALA A 45 -2.94 -15.20 18.49
C ALA A 45 -3.65 -13.98 17.89
N VAL A 46 -3.00 -13.27 16.95
CA VAL A 46 -3.59 -12.10 16.30
C VAL A 46 -4.82 -12.48 15.48
N VAL A 47 -4.74 -13.55 14.69
CA VAL A 47 -5.86 -14.04 13.88
C VAL A 47 -7.03 -14.43 14.78
N ALA A 48 -6.78 -15.16 15.87
CA ALA A 48 -7.83 -15.56 16.80
C ALA A 48 -8.51 -14.37 17.51
N VAL A 49 -7.76 -13.32 17.90
CA VAL A 49 -8.35 -12.08 18.42
C VAL A 49 -9.24 -11.42 17.35
N CYS A 50 -8.78 -11.36 16.10
CA CYS A 50 -9.54 -10.78 14.99
C CYS A 50 -10.83 -11.58 14.69
N GLU A 51 -10.74 -12.91 14.62
CA GLU A 51 -11.89 -13.79 14.38
C GLU A 51 -12.92 -13.72 15.52
N HIS A 52 -12.45 -13.70 16.77
CA HIS A 52 -13.34 -13.52 17.92
C HIS A 52 -14.07 -12.18 17.85
N THR A 53 -13.35 -11.10 17.57
CA THR A 53 -13.94 -9.76 17.41
C THR A 53 -14.95 -9.73 16.27
N ARG A 54 -14.65 -10.39 15.15
CA ARG A 54 -15.56 -10.52 14.00
C ARG A 54 -16.84 -11.25 14.36
N GLY A 55 -16.74 -12.33 15.12
CA GLY A 55 -17.89 -13.09 15.62
C GLY A 55 -18.75 -12.32 16.63
N LEU A 56 -18.18 -11.33 17.33
CA LEU A 56 -18.92 -10.42 18.21
C LEU A 56 -19.62 -9.30 17.44
N LEU A 57 -18.97 -8.73 16.42
CA LEU A 57 -19.55 -7.73 15.52
C LEU A 57 -20.69 -8.29 14.68
N ASN A 58 -20.47 -9.49 14.11
CA ASN A 58 -21.40 -10.19 13.23
C ASN A 58 -21.78 -11.56 13.80
N PRO A 59 -22.63 -11.62 14.84
CA PRO A 59 -22.99 -12.87 15.48
C PRO A 59 -23.78 -13.80 14.54
N PRO A 60 -23.45 -15.10 14.49
CA PRO A 60 -24.16 -16.05 13.63
C PRO A 60 -25.63 -16.20 14.07
N LYS A 61 -26.53 -16.31 13.07
CA LYS A 61 -27.97 -16.44 13.29
C LYS A 61 -28.25 -17.66 14.18
N GLY A 62 -28.96 -17.44 15.29
CA GLY A 62 -29.40 -18.51 16.20
C GLY A 62 -28.49 -18.80 17.40
N LYS A 63 -27.33 -18.14 17.54
CA LYS A 63 -26.48 -18.29 18.74
C LYS A 63 -27.03 -17.46 19.90
N LYS A 64 -27.18 -18.07 21.09
CA LYS A 64 -27.50 -17.33 22.32
C LYS A 64 -26.31 -16.44 22.68
N MET A 65 -26.49 -15.13 22.57
CA MET A 65 -25.46 -14.14 22.86
C MET A 65 -25.75 -13.42 24.18
N PRO A 66 -24.71 -12.90 24.87
CA PRO A 66 -24.86 -12.00 26.01
C PRO A 66 -25.65 -10.72 25.65
N SER A 67 -25.97 -9.90 26.65
CA SER A 67 -26.62 -8.61 26.38
C SER A 67 -25.75 -7.71 25.49
N LYS A 68 -26.39 -6.88 24.65
CA LYS A 68 -25.72 -5.99 23.70
C LYS A 68 -24.65 -5.09 24.35
N GLY A 69 -24.91 -4.62 25.58
CA GLY A 69 -23.94 -3.81 26.33
C GLY A 69 -22.69 -4.58 26.78
N ILE A 70 -22.79 -5.88 27.03
CA ILE A 70 -21.63 -6.73 27.32
C ILE A 70 -20.82 -6.93 26.03
N ILE A 71 -21.49 -7.24 24.92
CA ILE A 71 -20.84 -7.46 23.61
C ILE A 71 -20.05 -6.23 23.18
N ASN A 72 -20.60 -5.02 23.31
CA ASN A 72 -19.89 -3.78 22.95
C ASN A 72 -18.61 -3.59 23.79
N LYS A 73 -18.66 -3.90 25.09
CA LYS A 73 -17.48 -3.86 25.95
C LYS A 73 -16.44 -4.89 25.52
N GLN A 74 -16.88 -6.10 25.18
CA GLN A 74 -16.02 -7.16 24.65
C GLN A 74 -15.30 -6.70 23.37
N ILE A 75 -16.04 -6.15 22.40
CA ILE A 75 -15.48 -5.63 21.14
C ILE A 75 -14.46 -4.53 21.42
N SER A 76 -14.80 -3.54 22.26
CA SER A 76 -13.87 -2.44 22.59
C SER A 76 -12.58 -2.96 23.27
N GLY A 77 -12.69 -3.99 24.11
CA GLY A 77 -11.54 -4.64 24.75
C GLY A 77 -10.65 -5.36 23.75
N CYS A 78 -11.23 -6.12 22.80
CA CYS A 78 -10.45 -6.81 21.78
C CYS A 78 -9.73 -5.81 20.84
N LEU A 79 -10.39 -4.73 20.43
CA LEU A 79 -9.76 -3.68 19.61
C LEU A 79 -8.64 -2.95 20.35
N ALA A 80 -8.82 -2.68 21.65
CA ALA A 80 -7.76 -2.11 22.49
C ALA A 80 -6.57 -3.08 22.63
N ALA A 81 -6.82 -4.38 22.75
CA ALA A 81 -5.76 -5.39 22.78
C ALA A 81 -4.96 -5.43 21.47
N LEU A 82 -5.65 -5.39 20.31
CA LEU A 82 -5.00 -5.28 19.00
C LEU A 82 -4.16 -4.00 18.89
N THR A 83 -4.65 -2.88 19.44
CA THR A 83 -3.90 -1.61 19.47
C THR A 83 -2.60 -1.75 20.26
N SER A 84 -2.65 -2.34 21.46
CA SER A 84 -1.46 -2.59 22.27
C SER A 84 -0.49 -3.57 21.63
N LEU A 85 -0.98 -4.61 20.95
CA LEU A 85 -0.15 -5.56 20.21
C LEU A 85 0.54 -4.89 19.01
N LEU A 86 -0.18 -4.03 18.28
CA LEU A 86 0.37 -3.27 17.17
C LEU A 86 1.44 -2.28 17.65
N GLU A 87 1.20 -1.58 18.77
CA GLU A 87 2.18 -0.69 19.39
C GLU A 87 3.45 -1.44 19.85
N ALA A 88 3.28 -2.65 20.38
CA ALA A 88 4.37 -3.50 20.83
C ALA A 88 5.22 -4.06 19.68
N PHE A 89 4.59 -4.76 18.75
CA PHE A 89 5.27 -5.63 17.77
C PHE A 89 5.29 -5.09 16.33
N GLY A 90 4.44 -4.11 16.02
CA GLY A 90 4.33 -3.53 14.69
C GLY A 90 3.58 -4.38 13.66
N MET A 91 3.60 -3.90 12.42
CA MET A 91 2.81 -4.44 11.30
C MET A 91 3.24 -5.83 10.83
N THR A 92 4.47 -6.26 11.13
CA THR A 92 4.98 -7.58 10.74
C THR A 92 4.30 -8.69 11.52
N VAL A 93 4.07 -8.47 12.82
CA VAL A 93 3.40 -9.43 13.72
C VAL A 93 1.90 -9.24 13.68
N VAL A 94 1.43 -7.99 13.59
CA VAL A 94 0.02 -7.63 13.51
C VAL A 94 -0.29 -7.11 12.10
N PRO A 95 -0.49 -8.00 11.11
CA PRO A 95 -0.69 -7.60 9.73
C PRO A 95 -2.01 -6.81 9.57
N PRO A 96 -1.98 -5.60 8.97
CA PRO A 96 -3.17 -4.77 8.80
C PRO A 96 -4.33 -5.45 8.08
N LYS A 97 -4.04 -6.36 7.15
CA LYS A 97 -5.05 -7.10 6.38
C LYS A 97 -6.03 -7.87 7.27
N GLU A 98 -5.62 -8.31 8.46
CA GLU A 98 -6.44 -9.10 9.37
C GLU A 98 -7.45 -8.25 10.17
N PHE A 99 -7.08 -7.01 10.52
CA PHE A 99 -7.86 -6.17 11.42
C PHE A 99 -8.44 -4.89 10.79
N LEU A 100 -7.95 -4.43 9.63
CA LEU A 100 -8.37 -3.17 9.02
C LEU A 100 -9.89 -3.10 8.79
N GLY A 101 -10.47 -4.17 8.21
CA GLY A 101 -11.92 -4.24 8.00
C GLY A 101 -12.73 -4.21 9.30
N LEU A 102 -12.22 -4.85 10.37
CA LEU A 102 -12.86 -4.85 11.69
C LEU A 102 -12.84 -3.47 12.32
N ALA A 103 -11.71 -2.77 12.21
CA ALA A 103 -11.55 -1.42 12.73
C ALA A 103 -12.48 -0.42 12.02
N VAL A 104 -12.57 -0.52 10.69
CA VAL A 104 -13.49 0.28 9.86
C VAL A 104 -14.95 0.03 10.26
N GLU A 105 -15.36 -1.23 10.41
CA GLU A 105 -16.70 -1.60 10.87
C GLU A 105 -16.99 -1.06 12.27
N ALA A 106 -16.03 -1.16 13.20
CA ALA A 106 -16.14 -0.64 14.55
C ALA A 106 -16.32 0.89 14.61
N CYS A 107 -15.67 1.64 13.71
CA CYS A 107 -15.86 3.09 13.58
C CYS A 107 -17.31 3.47 13.22
N GLY A 108 -18.07 2.56 12.60
CA GLY A 108 -19.49 2.72 12.27
C GLY A 108 -20.46 2.33 13.39
N SER A 109 -19.96 1.83 14.52
CA SER A 109 -20.80 1.35 15.61
C SER A 109 -21.67 2.45 16.24
N THR A 110 -22.85 2.11 16.75
CA THR A 110 -23.68 3.03 17.54
C THR A 110 -23.11 3.26 18.94
N ASP A 111 -22.27 2.36 19.43
CA ASP A 111 -21.63 2.44 20.74
C ASP A 111 -20.39 3.33 20.70
N ARG A 112 -20.31 4.30 21.62
CA ARG A 112 -19.18 5.23 21.69
C ARG A 112 -17.87 4.51 22.00
N GLY A 113 -17.86 3.54 22.91
CA GLY A 113 -16.65 2.82 23.30
C GLY A 113 -16.07 2.00 22.15
N VAL A 114 -16.94 1.33 21.39
CA VAL A 114 -16.53 0.58 20.19
C VAL A 114 -15.99 1.50 19.10
N ARG A 115 -16.65 2.64 18.82
CA ARG A 115 -16.16 3.62 17.84
C ARG A 115 -14.79 4.18 18.22
N GLU A 116 -14.61 4.60 19.48
CA GLU A 116 -13.34 5.14 19.94
C GLU A 116 -12.21 4.12 19.87
N ALA A 117 -12.47 2.86 20.22
CA ALA A 117 -11.49 1.79 20.11
C ALA A 117 -11.12 1.49 18.64
N GLY A 118 -12.09 1.54 17.72
CA GLY A 118 -11.85 1.39 16.28
C GLY A 118 -10.92 2.48 15.74
N TYR A 119 -11.23 3.74 16.05
CA TYR A 119 -10.37 4.86 15.63
C TYR A 119 -8.99 4.82 16.29
N ALA A 120 -8.88 4.42 17.57
CA ALA A 120 -7.58 4.29 18.24
C ALA A 120 -6.66 3.29 17.52
N LEU A 121 -7.22 2.16 17.07
CA LEU A 121 -6.48 1.15 16.30
C LEU A 121 -6.03 1.69 14.93
N LEU A 122 -6.90 2.39 14.20
CA LEU A 122 -6.53 3.01 12.91
C LEU A 122 -5.47 4.11 13.07
N VAL A 123 -5.56 4.89 14.14
CA VAL A 123 -4.60 5.96 14.45
C VAL A 123 -3.25 5.37 14.82
N GLU A 124 -3.21 4.27 15.58
CA GLU A 124 -1.96 3.58 15.85
C GLU A 124 -1.37 3.00 14.57
N LEU A 125 -2.18 2.39 13.69
CA LEU A 125 -1.74 1.96 12.36
C LEU A 125 -1.13 3.08 11.52
N TYR A 126 -1.72 4.29 11.54
CA TYR A 126 -1.17 5.46 10.87
C TYR A 126 0.23 5.86 11.37
N ARG A 127 0.54 5.62 12.65
CA ARG A 127 1.88 5.90 13.20
C ARG A 127 2.95 4.92 12.70
N TRP A 128 2.54 3.74 12.25
CA TRP A 128 3.42 2.77 11.60
C TRP A 128 3.53 3.00 10.10
N LEU A 129 2.43 3.45 9.49
CA LEU A 129 2.31 3.72 8.08
C LEU A 129 1.60 5.06 7.86
N PRO A 130 2.31 6.17 7.65
CA PRO A 130 1.72 7.51 7.54
C PRO A 130 1.00 7.75 6.19
N ASP A 131 0.21 6.78 5.72
CA ASP A 131 -0.69 6.89 4.58
C ASP A 131 -2.14 6.81 5.07
N VAL A 132 -2.78 7.99 5.14
CA VAL A 132 -4.16 8.12 5.63
C VAL A 132 -5.15 7.32 4.78
N GLU A 133 -4.96 7.31 3.46
CA GLU A 133 -5.89 6.64 2.55
C GLU A 133 -5.77 5.12 2.68
N ALA A 134 -4.56 4.60 2.89
CA ALA A 134 -4.36 3.18 3.18
C ALA A 134 -4.94 2.78 4.54
N CYS A 135 -4.65 3.54 5.60
CA CYS A 135 -5.11 3.23 6.96
C CYS A 135 -6.61 3.42 7.15
N GLY A 136 -7.23 4.35 6.42
CA GLY A 136 -8.67 4.62 6.46
C GLY A 136 -9.47 3.89 5.37
N ASN A 137 -8.86 2.98 4.62
CA ASN A 137 -9.52 2.34 3.48
C ASN A 137 -10.82 1.63 3.90
N GLY A 138 -11.94 2.03 3.29
CA GLY A 138 -13.28 1.49 3.57
C GLY A 138 -14.12 2.36 4.52
N LEU A 139 -13.57 3.41 5.12
CA LEU A 139 -14.34 4.39 5.89
C LEU A 139 -15.28 5.20 4.99
N ALA A 140 -16.46 5.55 5.50
CA ALA A 140 -17.35 6.52 4.87
C ALA A 140 -16.75 7.94 4.96
N ASP A 141 -17.17 8.86 4.08
CA ASP A 141 -16.59 10.21 3.97
C ASP A 141 -16.55 11.00 5.28
N ASN A 142 -17.60 10.87 6.10
CA ASN A 142 -17.67 11.49 7.43
C ASN A 142 -16.63 10.90 8.40
N GLN A 143 -16.49 9.58 8.40
CA GLN A 143 -15.52 8.88 9.25
C GLN A 143 -14.08 9.13 8.78
N MET A 144 -13.85 9.19 7.47
CA MET A 144 -12.56 9.53 6.89
C MET A 144 -12.13 10.96 7.28
N LYS A 145 -13.06 11.92 7.30
CA LYS A 145 -12.79 13.28 7.81
C LYS A 145 -12.41 13.25 9.29
N GLU A 146 -13.16 12.52 10.12
CA GLU A 146 -12.86 12.38 11.54
C GLU A 146 -11.49 11.72 11.77
N PHE A 147 -11.17 10.68 11.01
CA PHE A 147 -9.88 10.00 11.03
C PHE A 147 -8.74 10.94 10.65
N LYS A 148 -8.89 11.71 9.56
CA LYS A 148 -7.93 12.76 9.16
C LYS A 148 -7.65 13.74 10.29
N THR A 149 -8.68 14.26 10.95
CA THR A 149 -8.53 15.16 12.11
C THR A 149 -7.89 14.48 13.31
N ARG A 150 -8.06 13.17 13.51
CA ARG A 150 -7.34 12.40 14.54
C ARG A 150 -5.85 12.28 14.20
N CYS A 151 -5.50 12.00 12.94
CA CYS A 151 -4.11 11.94 12.48
C CYS A 151 -3.41 13.29 12.53
N GLU A 152 -4.06 14.38 12.11
CA GLU A 152 -3.51 15.75 12.15
C GLU A 152 -3.15 16.19 13.58
N ARG A 153 -3.94 15.77 14.59
CA ARG A 153 -3.65 16.03 16.00
C ARG A 153 -2.38 15.35 16.51
N LEU A 154 -1.90 14.31 15.84
CA LEU A 154 -0.63 13.66 16.17
C LEU A 154 0.59 14.43 15.64
N GLY A 155 0.40 15.37 14.71
CA GLY A 155 1.51 16.06 14.02
C GLY A 155 2.30 15.15 13.08
N GLU A 156 3.47 15.61 12.63
CA GLU A 156 4.40 14.78 11.85
C GLU A 156 4.99 13.67 12.75
N CYS A 157 4.40 12.48 12.70
CA CYS A 157 4.95 11.29 13.33
C CYS A 157 5.92 10.61 12.36
N GLN A 158 7.19 10.44 12.76
CA GLN A 158 8.05 9.46 12.09
C GLN A 158 7.47 8.05 12.30
N PRO A 159 7.58 7.15 11.30
CA PRO A 159 7.15 5.76 11.44
C PRO A 159 7.71 5.16 12.73
N LYS A 160 6.85 4.64 13.61
CA LYS A 160 7.30 3.97 14.84
C LYS A 160 8.20 2.77 14.52
N ALA A 161 9.17 2.53 15.37
CA ALA A 161 9.93 1.28 15.41
C ALA A 161 9.33 0.34 16.46
N ALA A 162 9.41 -0.97 16.23
CA ALA A 162 8.91 -1.96 17.18
C ALA A 162 9.66 -1.90 18.51
N THR A 163 8.89 -1.99 19.59
CA THR A 163 9.40 -1.96 20.97
C THR A 163 9.58 -3.37 21.53
N ARG A 164 8.88 -4.36 20.97
CA ARG A 164 8.95 -5.80 21.27
C ARG A 164 9.08 -6.59 19.96
N PHE A 165 9.72 -7.76 20.04
CA PHE A 165 9.96 -8.62 18.87
C PHE A 165 9.37 -10.00 19.12
N ALA A 166 8.74 -10.59 18.10
CA ALA A 166 8.26 -11.96 18.19
C ALA A 166 9.43 -12.95 18.33
N TYR A 167 9.15 -14.15 18.87
CA TYR A 167 10.15 -15.20 19.01
C TYR A 167 10.93 -15.44 17.70
N GLY A 168 12.26 -15.40 17.77
CA GLY A 168 13.15 -15.60 16.63
C GLY A 168 13.37 -14.39 15.72
N ALA A 169 12.71 -13.24 15.98
CA ALA A 169 12.99 -11.99 15.26
C ALA A 169 14.14 -11.23 15.95
N THR A 170 15.30 -11.16 15.29
CA THR A 170 16.44 -10.33 15.74
C THR A 170 16.44 -8.94 15.10
N LEU A 171 17.05 -8.00 15.81
CA LEU A 171 17.26 -6.62 15.38
C LEU A 171 17.96 -6.54 14.01
N ALA A 172 17.38 -5.82 13.06
CA ALA A 172 18.18 -5.04 12.12
C ALA A 172 18.61 -3.75 12.85
N THR A 173 19.53 -3.86 13.82
CA THR A 173 20.23 -2.67 14.33
C THR A 173 21.01 -2.07 13.17
N GLY A 174 20.78 -0.79 12.89
CA GLY A 174 21.61 -0.04 11.96
C GLY A 174 23.07 -0.14 12.38
N GLY A 175 23.93 -0.54 11.43
CA GLY A 175 25.39 -0.56 11.61
C GLY A 175 26.03 -1.92 11.35
N ALA A 176 26.46 -2.13 10.11
CA ALA A 176 27.56 -2.99 9.64
C ALA A 176 27.93 -4.25 10.46
N ALA A 177 27.44 -5.41 10.01
CA ALA A 177 28.25 -6.62 9.78
C ALA A 177 27.41 -7.64 9.00
N GLY A 178 27.98 -8.17 7.92
CA GLY A 178 27.31 -9.10 7.04
C GLY A 178 26.90 -10.40 7.75
N GLY A 179 25.59 -10.66 7.75
CA GLY A 179 24.99 -11.95 8.01
C GLY A 179 23.84 -12.12 7.03
N ALA A 180 24.05 -12.95 6.00
CA ALA A 180 23.04 -13.25 5.00
C ALA A 180 21.87 -14.00 5.65
N ALA A 181 20.84 -13.26 6.05
CA ALA A 181 19.52 -13.81 6.29
C ALA A 181 18.82 -13.94 4.94
N SER A 182 18.62 -15.19 4.52
CA SER A 182 17.84 -15.57 3.36
C SER A 182 16.41 -15.03 3.43
N GLY A 183 16.00 -14.27 2.40
CA GLY A 183 14.70 -14.50 1.76
C GLY A 183 13.49 -13.67 2.18
N ALA A 184 13.58 -12.72 3.12
CA ALA A 184 12.50 -11.76 3.35
C ALA A 184 13.01 -10.35 3.00
N VAL A 185 12.78 -9.92 1.76
CA VAL A 185 12.91 -8.51 1.40
C VAL A 185 12.03 -7.75 2.39
N ALA A 186 12.62 -6.89 3.23
CA ALA A 186 11.86 -6.04 4.12
C ALA A 186 10.82 -5.29 3.26
N GLN A 187 9.54 -5.64 3.40
CA GLN A 187 8.47 -5.05 2.60
C GLN A 187 8.49 -3.54 2.85
N SER A 188 8.61 -2.75 1.79
CA SER A 188 8.65 -1.29 1.94
C SER A 188 7.32 -0.79 2.51
N THR A 189 7.36 0.34 3.23
CA THR A 189 6.13 0.98 3.74
C THR A 189 5.14 1.27 2.62
N GLU A 190 5.62 1.68 1.45
CA GLU A 190 4.80 1.89 0.25
C GLU A 190 4.11 0.62 -0.24
N ASP A 191 4.79 -0.53 -0.20
CA ASP A 191 4.20 -1.82 -0.58
C ASP A 191 3.17 -2.30 0.43
N ALA A 192 3.43 -2.10 1.74
CA ALA A 192 2.45 -2.40 2.78
C ALA A 192 1.18 -1.55 2.64
N ALA A 193 1.32 -0.25 2.35
CA ALA A 193 0.18 0.64 2.09
C ALA A 193 -0.64 0.20 0.87
N TYR A 194 0.04 -0.11 -0.23
CA TYR A 194 -0.62 -0.55 -1.46
C TYR A 194 -1.42 -1.84 -1.26
N ASP A 195 -0.87 -2.77 -0.48
CA ASP A 195 -1.49 -4.04 -0.17
C ASP A 195 -2.80 -3.92 0.62
N MET A 196 -2.94 -2.86 1.42
CA MET A 196 -4.12 -2.56 2.22
C MET A 196 -5.25 -1.94 1.40
N LEU A 197 -4.96 -1.37 0.23
CA LEU A 197 -5.95 -0.69 -0.60
C LEU A 197 -6.86 -1.69 -1.33
N GLN A 198 -8.11 -1.27 -1.56
CA GLN A 198 -9.06 -2.00 -2.39
C GLN A 198 -8.74 -1.73 -3.88
N PRO A 199 -8.56 -2.77 -4.71
CA PRO A 199 -8.33 -2.59 -6.14
C PRO A 199 -9.55 -1.96 -6.83
N GLN A 200 -9.32 -1.02 -7.75
CA GLN A 200 -10.39 -0.34 -8.50
C GLN A 200 -10.12 -0.32 -10.01
N ASP A 201 -11.17 -0.53 -10.81
CA ASP A 201 -11.13 -0.33 -12.26
C ASP A 201 -11.42 1.14 -12.60
N ILE A 202 -10.38 1.97 -12.57
CA ILE A 202 -10.53 3.40 -12.85
C ILE A 202 -10.92 3.68 -14.31
N PHE A 203 -10.66 2.74 -15.22
CA PHE A 203 -10.93 2.92 -16.64
C PHE A 203 -12.43 2.84 -16.95
N LYS A 204 -13.21 2.10 -16.14
CA LYS A 204 -14.68 2.12 -16.17
C LYS A 204 -15.29 3.41 -15.62
N MET A 205 -14.53 4.19 -14.83
CA MET A 205 -14.98 5.48 -14.30
C MET A 205 -14.80 6.62 -15.30
N LEU A 206 -14.07 6.38 -16.40
CA LEU A 206 -13.91 7.36 -17.48
C LEU A 206 -15.17 7.46 -18.36
N PRO A 207 -15.41 8.62 -19.00
CA PRO A 207 -16.41 8.73 -20.05
C PRO A 207 -16.18 7.70 -21.16
N LYS A 208 -17.27 7.12 -21.71
CA LYS A 208 -17.18 6.12 -22.80
C LYS A 208 -16.47 6.67 -24.05
N ASP A 209 -16.55 7.97 -24.26
CA ASP A 209 -15.93 8.70 -25.37
C ASP A 209 -14.54 9.27 -25.03
N PHE A 210 -13.93 8.91 -23.90
CA PHE A 210 -12.63 9.44 -23.45
C PHE A 210 -11.55 9.40 -24.54
N VAL A 211 -11.37 8.27 -25.22
CA VAL A 211 -10.37 8.13 -26.30
C VAL A 211 -10.66 9.08 -27.45
N SER A 212 -11.94 9.26 -27.81
CA SER A 212 -12.38 10.21 -28.83
C SER A 212 -12.11 11.65 -28.39
N GLN A 213 -12.43 12.01 -27.14
CA GLN A 213 -12.17 13.34 -26.58
C GLN A 213 -10.68 13.70 -26.62
N VAL A 214 -9.79 12.77 -26.25
CA VAL A 214 -8.35 13.02 -26.26
C VAL A 214 -7.79 13.14 -27.68
N THR A 215 -8.29 12.34 -28.63
CA THR A 215 -7.74 12.30 -29.99
C THR A 215 -8.30 13.37 -30.91
N SER A 216 -9.58 13.71 -30.75
CA SER A 216 -10.34 14.54 -31.71
C SER A 216 -10.55 15.98 -31.24
N ALA A 217 -10.29 16.30 -29.97
CA ALA A 217 -10.47 17.67 -29.48
C ALA A 217 -9.51 18.64 -30.20
N ALA A 218 -10.07 19.68 -30.82
CA ALA A 218 -9.29 20.70 -31.52
C ALA A 218 -8.53 21.62 -30.55
N LYS A 219 -9.08 21.88 -29.36
CA LYS A 219 -8.46 22.73 -28.34
C LYS A 219 -7.54 21.89 -27.46
N TRP A 220 -6.25 22.27 -27.41
CA TRP A 220 -5.26 21.58 -26.58
C TRP A 220 -5.65 21.51 -25.10
N ASN A 221 -6.33 22.54 -24.58
CA ASN A 221 -6.75 22.56 -23.18
C ASN A 221 -7.83 21.51 -22.90
N ASP A 222 -8.72 21.24 -23.85
CA ASP A 222 -9.76 20.22 -23.71
C ASP A 222 -9.13 18.82 -23.69
N LYS A 223 -8.14 18.57 -24.57
CA LYS A 223 -7.32 17.34 -24.51
C LYS A 223 -6.64 17.18 -23.16
N ARG A 224 -5.94 18.22 -22.69
CA ARG A 224 -5.25 18.20 -21.38
C ARG A 224 -6.22 17.91 -20.25
N ASN A 225 -7.39 18.55 -20.25
CA ASN A 225 -8.40 18.38 -19.20
C ASN A 225 -8.99 16.97 -19.21
N ALA A 226 -9.22 16.37 -20.37
CA ALA A 226 -9.62 14.97 -20.47
C ALA A 226 -8.55 14.05 -19.85
N ILE A 227 -7.28 14.20 -20.23
CA ILE A 227 -6.18 13.40 -19.67
C ILE A 227 -6.05 13.60 -18.15
N ALA A 228 -6.21 14.84 -17.67
CA ALA A 228 -6.12 15.16 -16.25
C ALA A 228 -7.19 14.47 -15.40
N GLN A 229 -8.36 14.12 -15.97
CA GLN A 229 -9.37 13.31 -15.26
C GLN A 229 -8.83 11.92 -14.94
N LEU A 230 -8.13 11.27 -15.89
CA LEU A 230 -7.48 9.99 -15.63
C LEU A 230 -6.37 10.13 -14.59
N THR A 231 -5.53 11.16 -14.67
CA THR A 231 -4.48 11.41 -13.67
C THR A 231 -5.08 11.58 -12.27
N ALA A 232 -6.19 12.30 -12.14
CA ALA A 232 -6.89 12.50 -10.88
C ALA A 232 -7.48 11.19 -10.33
N LEU A 233 -8.10 10.37 -11.17
CA LEU A 233 -8.60 9.05 -10.80
C LEU A 233 -7.47 8.11 -10.35
N ALA A 234 -6.36 8.07 -11.10
CA ALA A 234 -5.19 7.26 -10.76
C ALA A 234 -4.54 7.66 -9.43
N LYS A 235 -4.49 8.97 -9.13
CA LYS A 235 -3.98 9.47 -7.83
C LYS A 235 -4.94 9.16 -6.67
N LYS A 236 -6.25 9.18 -6.93
CA LYS A 236 -7.28 8.86 -5.94
C LYS A 236 -7.31 7.36 -5.63
N HIS A 237 -7.20 6.52 -6.65
CA HIS A 237 -7.27 5.07 -6.56
C HIS A 237 -5.90 4.45 -6.84
N LYS A 238 -5.00 4.52 -5.83
CA LYS A 238 -3.59 4.11 -5.98
C LYS A 238 -3.40 2.62 -6.30
N LYS A 239 -4.38 1.74 -6.02
CA LYS A 239 -4.38 0.32 -6.40
C LYS A 239 -5.43 0.07 -7.47
N MET A 240 -4.97 -0.36 -8.65
CA MET A 240 -5.81 -0.51 -9.83
C MET A 240 -5.89 -1.98 -10.24
N ILE A 241 -6.93 -2.33 -11.00
CA ILE A 241 -6.98 -3.57 -11.77
C ILE A 241 -6.96 -3.24 -13.26
N LEU A 242 -6.46 -4.18 -14.06
CA LEU A 242 -6.50 -4.05 -15.50
C LEU A 242 -7.95 -4.11 -16.02
N GLY A 243 -8.51 -2.92 -16.34
CA GLY A 243 -9.81 -2.80 -16.98
C GLY A 243 -9.77 -3.14 -18.47
N GLU A 244 -10.92 -3.51 -19.05
CA GLU A 244 -11.03 -3.90 -20.46
C GLU A 244 -10.56 -2.79 -21.43
N SER A 245 -10.86 -1.53 -21.12
CA SER A 245 -10.45 -0.37 -21.92
C SER A 245 -9.03 0.10 -21.63
N ALA A 246 -8.34 -0.44 -20.62
CA ALA A 246 -7.02 0.01 -20.20
C ALA A 246 -5.97 -0.02 -21.33
N PRO A 247 -5.85 -1.10 -22.14
CA PRO A 247 -4.88 -1.13 -23.23
C PRO A 247 -5.11 -0.02 -24.27
N SER A 248 -6.37 0.25 -24.64
CA SER A 248 -6.70 1.27 -25.66
C SER A 248 -6.43 2.69 -25.14
N VAL A 249 -6.73 2.95 -23.86
CA VAL A 249 -6.45 4.21 -23.19
C VAL A 249 -4.95 4.45 -23.10
N VAL A 250 -4.17 3.46 -22.67
CA VAL A 250 -2.71 3.55 -22.58
C VAL A 250 -2.09 3.78 -23.96
N GLN A 251 -2.57 3.06 -24.98
CA GLN A 251 -2.13 3.26 -26.36
C GLN A 251 -2.45 4.67 -26.89
N CYS A 252 -3.64 5.20 -26.58
CA CYS A 252 -4.03 6.57 -26.91
C CYS A 252 -3.05 7.59 -26.31
N LEU A 253 -2.74 7.49 -25.02
CA LEU A 253 -1.83 8.42 -24.34
C LEU A 253 -0.40 8.32 -24.87
N MET A 254 0.10 7.11 -25.17
CA MET A 254 1.42 6.97 -25.80
C MET A 254 1.47 7.67 -27.16
N LYS A 255 0.39 7.64 -27.95
CA LYS A 255 0.30 8.41 -29.21
C LYS A 255 0.33 9.92 -28.95
N VAL A 256 -0.38 10.40 -27.94
CA VAL A 256 -0.34 11.81 -27.53
C VAL A 256 1.08 12.23 -27.18
N VAL A 257 1.80 11.44 -26.37
CA VAL A 257 3.20 11.73 -26.00
C VAL A 257 4.11 11.79 -27.23
N LYS A 258 3.90 10.93 -28.23
CA LYS A 258 4.72 10.89 -29.44
C LYS A 258 4.42 12.03 -30.41
N LEU A 259 3.14 12.37 -30.58
CA LEU A 259 2.69 13.18 -31.72
C LEU A 259 2.21 14.59 -31.36
N ASP A 260 1.74 14.81 -30.12
CA ASP A 260 1.21 16.13 -29.74
C ASP A 260 2.36 17.08 -29.39
N GLN A 261 2.44 18.20 -30.12
CA GLN A 261 3.50 19.20 -29.96
C GLN A 261 3.24 20.14 -28.77
N ASN A 262 2.06 20.11 -28.17
CA ASN A 262 1.72 20.98 -27.06
C ASN A 262 2.33 20.43 -25.74
N ILE A 263 3.33 21.13 -25.21
CA ILE A 263 4.08 20.70 -24.02
C ILE A 263 3.17 20.44 -22.80
N PRO A 264 2.19 21.30 -22.44
CA PRO A 264 1.22 20.98 -21.39
C PRO A 264 0.47 19.66 -21.59
N VAL A 265 -0.01 19.38 -22.81
CA VAL A 265 -0.72 18.13 -23.13
C VAL A 265 0.21 16.93 -22.99
N ALA A 266 1.42 17.02 -23.56
CA ALA A 266 2.42 15.96 -23.45
C ALA A 266 2.85 15.69 -22.00
N THR A 267 3.01 16.74 -21.19
CA THR A 267 3.36 16.62 -19.77
C THR A 267 2.26 15.90 -18.99
N GLU A 268 1.00 16.26 -19.22
CA GLU A 268 -0.14 15.62 -18.57
C GLU A 268 -0.29 14.16 -19.01
N ALA A 269 -0.05 13.85 -20.28
CA ALA A 269 -0.06 12.48 -20.79
C ALA A 269 1.03 11.60 -20.14
N CYS A 270 2.26 12.14 -20.01
CA CYS A 270 3.32 11.46 -19.25
C CYS A 270 2.94 11.28 -17.78
N SER A 271 2.32 12.30 -17.15
CA SER A 271 1.86 12.20 -15.76
C SER A 271 0.78 11.13 -15.58
N ALA A 272 -0.17 11.04 -16.50
CA ALA A 272 -1.22 10.02 -16.47
C ALA A 272 -0.64 8.62 -16.61
N LEU A 273 0.25 8.40 -17.57
CA LEU A 273 0.93 7.11 -17.78
C LEU A 273 1.80 6.72 -16.58
N CYS A 274 2.51 7.68 -15.98
CA CYS A 274 3.27 7.47 -14.75
C CYS A 274 2.35 7.06 -13.58
N ALA A 275 1.23 7.77 -13.38
CA ALA A 275 0.28 7.44 -12.32
C ALA A 275 -0.36 6.05 -12.52
N VAL A 276 -0.71 5.71 -13.76
CA VAL A 276 -1.24 4.39 -14.12
C VAL A 276 -0.20 3.29 -13.88
N ALA A 277 1.06 3.48 -14.28
CA ALA A 277 2.13 2.51 -14.03
C ALA A 277 2.36 2.27 -12.52
N ASN A 278 2.26 3.31 -11.69
CA ASN A 278 2.39 3.17 -10.23
C ASN A 278 1.24 2.37 -9.59
N GLY A 279 0.03 2.45 -10.14
CA GLY A 279 -1.12 1.76 -9.54
C GLY A 279 -1.55 0.45 -10.19
N LEU A 280 -1.17 0.17 -11.44
CA LEU A 280 -1.26 -1.17 -12.04
C LEU A 280 -0.04 -2.04 -11.73
N ARG A 281 1.10 -1.42 -11.43
CA ARG A 281 2.37 -2.11 -11.14
C ARG A 281 2.73 -3.09 -12.28
N GLY A 282 2.95 -4.37 -11.96
CA GLY A 282 3.32 -5.40 -12.93
C GLY A 282 2.29 -5.65 -14.05
N GLU A 283 1.04 -5.23 -13.89
CA GLU A 283 -0.04 -5.44 -14.87
C GLU A 283 -0.11 -4.37 -15.96
N MET A 284 0.88 -3.48 -16.06
CA MET A 284 0.89 -2.39 -17.03
C MET A 284 0.81 -2.94 -18.48
N PRO A 285 -0.19 -2.55 -19.29
CA PRO A 285 -0.25 -2.98 -20.68
C PRO A 285 0.77 -2.23 -21.53
N HIS A 286 1.30 -2.90 -22.56
CA HIS A 286 2.25 -2.32 -23.51
C HIS A 286 3.56 -1.78 -22.89
N SER A 287 3.99 -2.29 -21.72
CA SER A 287 5.15 -1.80 -20.96
C SER A 287 6.40 -1.56 -21.81
N ARG A 288 6.74 -2.49 -22.71
CA ARG A 288 7.91 -2.34 -23.61
C ARG A 288 7.78 -1.14 -24.55
N MET A 289 6.61 -0.95 -25.16
CA MET A 289 6.35 0.19 -26.04
C MET A 289 6.26 1.50 -25.24
N LEU A 290 5.75 1.44 -24.01
CA LEU A 290 5.72 2.59 -23.10
C LEU A 290 7.14 3.02 -22.70
N LEU A 291 8.01 2.08 -22.33
CA LEU A 291 9.43 2.33 -22.08
C LEU A 291 10.08 3.07 -23.24
N LEU A 292 9.97 2.52 -24.46
CA LEU A 292 10.54 3.14 -25.67
C LEU A 292 9.99 4.56 -25.88
N THR A 293 8.69 4.77 -25.62
CA THR A 293 8.07 6.09 -25.71
C THR A 293 8.66 7.06 -24.70
N MET A 294 8.82 6.65 -23.44
CA MET A 294 9.37 7.50 -22.39
C MET A 294 10.87 7.78 -22.58
N LEU A 295 11.64 6.84 -23.12
CA LEU A 295 13.06 7.05 -23.45
C LEU A 295 13.27 8.14 -24.52
N THR A 296 12.28 8.39 -25.39
CA THR A 296 12.33 9.56 -26.28
C THR A 296 12.15 10.89 -25.52
N LYS A 297 11.48 10.86 -24.37
CA LYS A 297 11.11 12.03 -23.57
C LYS A 297 12.10 12.36 -22.45
N VAL A 298 12.93 11.41 -22.02
CA VAL A 298 14.03 11.72 -21.09
C VAL A 298 15.13 12.60 -21.69
N LYS A 299 15.05 12.89 -22.99
CA LYS A 299 15.94 13.80 -23.73
C LYS A 299 15.42 15.25 -23.78
N GLU A 300 14.22 15.51 -23.27
CA GLU A 300 13.54 16.82 -23.31
C GLU A 300 14.15 17.84 -22.33
N LYS A 301 14.10 19.13 -22.70
CA LYS A 301 14.58 20.22 -21.83
C LYS A 301 13.54 20.63 -20.78
N ASN A 302 12.25 20.37 -21.03
CA ASN A 302 11.20 20.73 -20.10
C ASN A 302 11.25 19.83 -18.87
N ALA A 303 11.53 20.41 -17.70
CA ALA A 303 11.68 19.67 -16.45
C ALA A 303 10.40 18.92 -16.03
N GLY A 304 9.22 19.41 -16.42
CA GLY A 304 7.94 18.74 -16.16
C GLY A 304 7.83 17.43 -16.95
N VAL A 305 8.03 17.49 -18.27
CA VAL A 305 8.03 16.29 -19.13
C VAL A 305 9.10 15.30 -18.68
N LEU A 306 10.30 15.79 -18.41
CA LEU A 306 11.44 14.99 -17.97
C LEU A 306 11.11 14.22 -16.69
N ARG A 307 10.62 14.92 -15.66
CA ARG A 307 10.25 14.32 -14.37
C ARG A 307 9.20 13.23 -14.52
N GLN A 308 8.15 13.48 -15.31
CA GLN A 308 7.08 12.50 -15.49
C GLN A 308 7.54 11.28 -16.31
N ALA A 309 8.37 11.49 -17.34
CA ALA A 309 8.92 10.40 -18.14
C ALA A 309 9.88 9.53 -17.31
N THR A 310 10.82 10.14 -16.58
CA THR A 310 11.74 9.43 -15.68
C THR A 310 10.97 8.66 -14.61
N GLY A 311 9.99 9.28 -13.95
CA GLY A 311 9.17 8.62 -12.93
C GLY A 311 8.33 7.46 -13.48
N CYS A 312 7.88 7.55 -14.74
CA CYS A 312 7.18 6.45 -15.40
C CYS A 312 8.11 5.25 -15.62
N ILE A 313 9.34 5.49 -16.11
CA ILE A 313 10.33 4.42 -16.29
C ILE A 313 10.72 3.80 -14.94
N ASP A 314 10.95 4.63 -13.92
CA ASP A 314 11.24 4.17 -12.56
C ASP A 314 10.12 3.24 -12.05
N ALA A 315 8.85 3.59 -12.27
CA ALA A 315 7.71 2.75 -11.89
C ALA A 315 7.70 1.41 -12.64
N LEU A 316 7.94 1.41 -13.96
CA LEU A 316 7.99 0.19 -14.77
C LEU A 316 9.09 -0.79 -14.30
N LEU A 317 10.25 -0.26 -13.92
CA LEU A 317 11.37 -1.06 -13.43
C LEU A 317 11.14 -1.55 -11.99
N LYS A 318 10.75 -0.64 -11.09
CA LYS A 318 10.47 -0.94 -9.68
C LYS A 318 9.42 -2.04 -9.52
N TYR A 319 8.36 -1.99 -10.34
CA TYR A 319 7.26 -2.94 -10.27
C TYR A 319 7.37 -4.09 -11.27
N GLN A 320 8.55 -4.28 -11.86
CA GLN A 320 8.86 -5.41 -12.74
C GLN A 320 7.86 -5.57 -13.91
N SER A 321 7.34 -4.46 -14.43
CA SER A 321 6.45 -4.45 -15.60
C SER A 321 7.19 -4.77 -16.90
N LEU A 322 8.52 -4.91 -16.85
CA LEU A 322 9.43 -5.15 -17.96
C LEU A 322 10.25 -6.41 -17.69
N SER A 323 10.47 -7.21 -18.73
CA SER A 323 11.47 -8.27 -18.69
C SER A 323 12.87 -7.67 -18.59
N LEU A 324 13.68 -8.16 -17.65
CA LEU A 324 15.08 -7.81 -17.52
C LEU A 324 15.90 -8.67 -18.51
N ASP A 325 15.86 -8.27 -19.79
CA ASP A 325 16.55 -8.97 -20.88
C ASP A 325 17.61 -8.08 -21.55
N SER A 326 18.38 -8.66 -22.47
CA SER A 326 19.40 -7.92 -23.22
C SER A 326 18.81 -6.73 -24.00
N ARG A 327 17.53 -6.80 -24.39
CA ARG A 327 16.87 -5.74 -25.16
C ARG A 327 16.68 -4.49 -24.31
N LEU A 328 16.31 -4.65 -23.04
CA LEU A 328 16.23 -3.53 -22.10
C LEU A 328 17.59 -2.83 -21.97
N VAL A 329 18.67 -3.62 -21.84
CA VAL A 329 20.04 -3.09 -21.75
C VAL A 329 20.39 -2.31 -23.01
N GLU A 330 20.09 -2.84 -24.19
CA GLU A 330 20.33 -2.19 -25.49
C GLU A 330 19.60 -0.85 -25.62
N ASP A 331 18.34 -0.73 -25.18
CA ASP A 331 17.63 0.55 -25.28
C ASP A 331 18.23 1.62 -24.36
N LEU A 332 18.55 1.24 -23.12
CA LEU A 332 19.15 2.14 -22.15
C LEU A 332 20.54 2.57 -22.61
N ALA A 333 21.35 1.63 -23.12
CA ALA A 333 22.65 1.91 -23.73
C ALA A 333 22.52 2.84 -24.95
N GLY A 334 21.47 2.68 -25.76
CA GLY A 334 21.17 3.58 -26.88
C GLY A 334 20.99 5.04 -26.46
N VAL A 335 20.41 5.30 -25.28
CA VAL A 335 20.30 6.66 -24.72
C VAL A 335 21.61 7.11 -24.06
N ILE A 336 22.32 6.21 -23.37
CA ILE A 336 23.62 6.51 -22.73
C ILE A 336 24.69 6.89 -23.76
N ASN A 337 24.66 6.29 -24.94
CA ASN A 337 25.61 6.57 -26.03
C ASN A 337 25.18 7.76 -26.92
N ASP A 338 24.01 8.33 -26.67
CA ASP A 338 23.52 9.50 -27.40
C ASP A 338 24.32 10.77 -27.03
N LYS A 339 24.37 11.74 -27.94
CA LYS A 339 25.06 13.02 -27.72
C LYS A 339 24.35 13.91 -26.69
N ASN A 340 23.08 13.65 -26.38
CA ASN A 340 22.28 14.44 -25.45
C ASN A 340 22.71 14.20 -23.97
N PRO A 341 23.32 15.19 -23.30
CA PRO A 341 23.80 15.02 -21.92
C PRO A 341 22.68 14.84 -20.89
N ILE A 342 21.49 15.40 -21.13
CA ILE A 342 20.34 15.27 -20.22
C ILE A 342 19.86 13.81 -20.23
N GLY A 343 19.64 13.26 -21.43
CA GLY A 343 19.20 11.87 -21.57
C GLY A 343 20.17 10.88 -20.91
N ARG A 344 21.48 11.08 -21.10
CA ARG A 344 22.51 10.27 -20.44
C ARG A 344 22.41 10.33 -18.92
N ARG A 345 22.33 11.54 -18.36
CA ARG A 345 22.21 11.74 -16.90
C ARG A 345 20.97 11.04 -16.34
N GLU A 346 19.81 11.24 -16.97
CA GLU A 346 18.56 10.67 -16.46
C GLU A 346 18.57 9.15 -16.52
N VAL A 347 19.01 8.55 -17.63
CA VAL A 347 19.06 7.09 -17.76
C VAL A 347 20.05 6.47 -16.79
N LEU A 348 21.24 7.06 -16.60
CA LEU A 348 22.17 6.58 -15.57
C LEU A 348 21.57 6.67 -14.16
N GLY A 349 20.82 7.74 -13.88
CA GLY A 349 20.08 7.88 -12.62
C GLY A 349 18.99 6.81 -12.44
N ILE A 350 18.23 6.51 -13.51
CA ILE A 350 17.23 5.43 -13.54
C ILE A 350 17.91 4.09 -13.24
N CYS A 351 19.01 3.77 -13.94
CA CYS A 351 19.76 2.53 -13.70
C CYS A 351 20.20 2.43 -12.25
N SER A 352 20.77 3.50 -11.67
CA SER A 352 21.20 3.52 -10.28
C SER A 352 20.05 3.25 -9.30
N ARG A 353 18.85 3.77 -9.56
CA ARG A 353 17.66 3.53 -8.73
C ARG A 353 17.03 2.16 -8.97
N ALA A 354 17.24 1.57 -10.15
CA ALA A 354 16.69 0.27 -10.52
C ALA A 354 17.50 -0.91 -9.97
N LEU A 355 18.82 -0.74 -9.74
CA LEU A 355 19.72 -1.79 -9.26
C LEU A 355 19.21 -2.57 -8.04
N PRO A 356 18.62 -1.96 -6.98
CA PRO A 356 18.08 -2.71 -5.84
C PRO A 356 16.91 -3.64 -6.18
N PHE A 357 16.25 -3.45 -7.32
CA PHE A 357 15.09 -4.24 -7.76
C PHE A 357 15.45 -5.33 -8.78
N VAL A 358 16.72 -5.40 -9.20
CA VAL A 358 17.26 -6.41 -10.12
C VAL A 358 17.97 -7.48 -9.28
N SER A 359 17.66 -8.76 -9.48
CA SER A 359 18.31 -9.84 -8.75
C SER A 359 19.81 -9.92 -9.08
N ALA A 360 20.62 -10.27 -8.08
CA ALA A 360 22.08 -10.39 -8.22
C ALA A 360 22.48 -11.44 -9.29
N ASP A 361 21.64 -12.46 -9.50
CA ASP A 361 21.85 -13.51 -10.51
C ASP A 361 21.88 -12.97 -11.94
N LEU A 362 21.31 -11.79 -12.20
CA LEU A 362 21.36 -11.13 -13.51
C LEU A 362 22.57 -10.19 -13.70
N LEU A 363 23.28 -9.85 -12.63
CA LEU A 363 24.43 -8.93 -12.67
C LEU A 363 25.76 -9.67 -12.88
N LEU A 364 25.76 -11.00 -12.78
CA LEU A 364 26.91 -11.82 -13.12
C LEU A 364 26.87 -12.16 -14.61
N PRO A 365 27.99 -11.99 -15.34
CA PRO A 365 28.05 -12.46 -16.72
C PRO A 365 27.85 -13.98 -16.71
N MET A 366 26.89 -14.48 -17.49
CA MET A 366 26.82 -15.91 -17.81
C MET A 366 28.05 -16.36 -18.58
#